data_AF-A0A1G5W1C9-F1
#
_entry.id   AF-A0A1G5W1C9-F1
#
_cell.length_a   1.000
_cell.length_b   1.000
_cell.length_c   1.000
_cell.angle_alpha   90.00
_cell.angle_beta   90.00
_cell.angle_gamma   90.00
#
_symmetry.space_group_name_H-M   'P 1'
#
loop_
_entity.id
_entity.type
_entity.pdbx_description
1 polymer ?
#
loop_
_entity_poly.entity_id
_entity_poly.type
_entity_poly.pdbx_seq_one_letter_code
_entity_poly.pdbx_strand_id
1 'polypeptide(L)' 'MHILIRDKRTGNEEWMPLEAAAEVMELDATEIEWALEEFGECESVDHIAIEPE' A
#
# COMPACT_ATOMS: atom_id res chain seq x y z
N MET A 1 -8.05 4.82 6.11
CA MET A 1 -7.77 5.72 4.96
C MET A 1 -7.94 4.93 3.65
N HIS A 2 -8.09 5.57 2.50
CA HIS A 2 -7.94 4.89 1.20
C HIS A 2 -6.56 5.20 0.65
N ILE A 3 -5.87 4.19 0.14
CA ILE A 3 -4.52 4.28 -0.41
C ILE A 3 -4.47 3.67 -1.80
N LEU A 4 -3.49 4.10 -2.60
CA LEU A 4 -3.25 3.56 -3.92
C LEU A 4 -2.30 2.37 -3.79
N ILE A 5 -2.71 1.20 -4.27
CA ILE A 5 -1.86 0.00 -4.36
C ILE A 5 -1.50 -0.24 -5.81
N ARG A 6 -0.20 -0.41 -6.08
CA ARG A 6 0.33 -0.82 -7.38
C ARG A 6 0.89 -2.24 -7.32
N ASP A 7 0.38 -3.11 -8.19
CA ASP A 7 0.96 -4.44 -8.44
C ASP A 7 2.22 -4.31 -9.32
N LYS A 8 3.36 -4.79 -8.84
CA LYS A 8 4.65 -4.72 -9.56
C LYS A 8 4.72 -5.63 -10.78
N ARG A 9 3.93 -6.70 -10.81
CA ARG A 9 3.93 -7.70 -11.90
C ARG A 9 3.12 -7.20 -13.09
N THR A 10 1.96 -6.60 -12.82
CA THR A 10 1.03 -6.17 -13.86
C THR A 10 1.10 -4.66 -14.15
N GLY A 11 1.61 -3.87 -13.20
CA GLY A 11 1.55 -2.41 -13.25
C GLY A 11 0.16 -1.85 -12.98
N ASN A 12 -0.81 -2.70 -12.60
CA ASN A 12 -2.15 -2.26 -12.28
C ASN A 12 -2.15 -1.48 -10.97
N GLU A 13 -2.97 -0.44 -10.93
CA GLU A 13 -3.16 0.42 -9.78
C GLU A 13 -4.62 0.38 -9.34
N GLU A 14 -4.83 0.23 -8.04
CA GLU A 14 -6.16 0.14 -7.43
C GLU A 14 -6.22 0.94 -6.14
N TRP A 15 -7.30 1.72 -5.98
CA TRP A 15 -7.62 2.38 -4.73
C TRP A 15 -8.38 1.44 -3.81
N MET A 16 -7.86 1.22 -2.61
CA MET A 16 -8.53 0.38 -1.63
C MET A 16 -8.34 0.91 -0.20
N PRO A 17 -9.21 0.51 0.75
CA PRO A 17 -9.00 0.78 2.16
C PRO A 17 -7.66 0.23 2.66
N LEU A 18 -7.03 0.91 3.61
CA LEU A 18 -5.78 0.48 4.25
C LEU A 18 -5.84 -0.97 4.76
N GLU A 19 -6.98 -1.37 5.32
CA GLU A 19 -7.19 -2.72 5.85
C GLU A 19 -7.19 -3.77 4.73
N ALA A 20 -7.75 -3.44 3.56
CA ALA A 20 -7.71 -4.33 2.39
C ALA A 20 -6.31 -4.37 1.76
N ALA A 21 -5.62 -3.22 1.72
CA ALA A 21 -4.23 -3.16 1.29
C ALA A 21 -3.31 -4.01 2.17
N ALA A 22 -3.50 -3.99 3.49
CA ALA A 22 -2.76 -4.81 4.43
C ALA A 22 -2.90 -6.32 4.12
N GLU A 23 -4.11 -6.77 3.81
CA GLU A 23 -4.36 -8.16 3.40
C GLU A 23 -3.65 -8.51 2.08
N VAL A 24 -3.69 -7.63 1.08
CA VAL A 24 -3.05 -7.86 -0.24
C VAL A 24 -1.52 -7.81 -0.17
N MET A 25 -0.98 -6.95 0.71
CA MET A 25 0.45 -6.77 0.90
C MET A 25 1.05 -7.79 1.87
N GLU A 26 0.21 -8.56 2.58
CA GLU A 26 0.60 -9.46 3.67
C GLU A 26 1.41 -8.75 4.77
N LEU A 27 1.02 -7.51 5.10
CA LEU A 27 1.66 -6.65 6.10
C LEU A 27 0.64 -6.19 7.15
N ASP A 28 1.12 -5.70 8.29
CA ASP A 28 0.24 -5.05 9.25
C ASP A 28 -0.18 -3.66 8.75
N ALA A 29 -1.45 -3.31 8.93
CA ALA A 29 -1.98 -2.01 8.52
C ALA A 29 -1.24 -0.83 9.19
N THR A 30 -0.78 -1.01 10.44
CA THR A 30 -0.01 -0.02 11.20
C THR A 30 1.38 0.18 10.60
N GLU A 31 2.00 -0.90 10.10
CA GLU A 31 3.31 -0.82 9.45
C GLU A 31 3.21 -0.07 8.12
N ILE A 32 2.14 -0.32 7.35
CA ILE A 32 1.87 0.41 6.11
C ILE A 32 1.61 1.89 6.41
N GLU A 33 0.74 2.20 7.37
CA GLU A 33 0.43 3.58 7.76
C GLU A 33 1.69 4.33 8.20
N TRP A 34 2.51 3.74 9.06
CA TRP A 34 3.75 4.36 9.52
C TRP A 34 4.75 4.60 8.38
N ALA A 35 4.88 3.64 7.46
CA ALA A 35 5.76 3.80 6.30
C ALA A 35 5.27 4.88 5.33
N LEU A 36 3.95 4.99 5.12
CA LEU A 36 3.37 6.05 4.31
C LEU A 36 3.62 7.43 4.92
N GLU A 37 3.42 7.59 6.23
CA GLU A 37 3.66 8.87 6.90
C GLU A 37 5.15 9.29 6.89
N GLU A 38 6.07 8.33 7.03
CA GLU A 38 7.51 8.61 7.11
C GLU A 38 8.17 8.74 5.72
N PHE A 39 7.74 7.93 4.75
CA PHE A 39 8.43 7.79 3.45
C PHE A 39 7.55 8.14 2.24
N GLY A 40 6.24 8.29 2.40
CA GLY A 40 5.28 8.49 1.31
C GLY A 40 4.90 7.21 0.54
N GLU A 41 5.57 6.10 0.81
CA GLU A 41 5.32 4.79 0.19
C GLU A 41 5.67 3.64 1.13
N CYS A 42 5.00 2.50 0.94
CA CYS A 42 5.32 1.24 1.61
C CYS A 42 5.47 0.13 0.56
N GLU A 43 6.59 -0.58 0.55
CA GLU A 43 6.87 -1.63 -0.44
C GLU A 43 6.84 -3.02 0.20
N SER A 44 6.00 -3.91 -0.34
CA SER A 44 6.00 -5.35 -0.04
C SER A 44 6.72 -6.12 -1.14
N VAL A 45 6.65 -7.46 -1.15
CA VAL A 45 7.26 -8.27 -2.22
C VAL A 45 6.67 -7.92 -3.59
N ASP A 46 5.35 -7.96 -3.71
CA ASP A 46 4.64 -7.87 -5.00
C ASP A 46 3.90 -6.54 -5.22
N HIS A 47 3.73 -5.73 -4.17
CA HIS A 47 2.91 -4.52 -4.20
C HIS A 47 3.62 -3.31 -3.60
N ILE A 48 3.20 -2.11 -4.01
CA ILE A 48 3.63 -0.83 -3.45
C ILE A 48 2.37 -0.05 -3.06
N ALA A 49 2.28 0.33 -1.79
CA ALA A 49 1.31 1.33 -1.32
C ALA A 49 1.89 2.73 -1.48
N ILE A 50 1.07 3.65 -1.96
CA ILE A 50 1.43 5.04 -2.24
C ILE A 50 0.38 5.93 -1.59
N GLU A 51 0.84 6.99 -0.92
CA GLU A 51 -0.05 7.99 -0.33
C GLU A 51 -0.79 8.77 -1.45
N PRO A 52 -2.11 8.98 -1.34
CA PRO A 52 -2.81 9.94 -2.19
C PRO A 52 -2.28 11.37 -1.96
N GLU A 53 -1.83 12.04 -3.02
CA GLU A 53 -1.55 13.49 -3.00
C GLU A 53 -2.75 14.35 -2.54
#